data_AF-A0A960MF31-F1
#
_entry.id   AF-A0A960MF31-F1
#
_cell.length_a   1.000
_cell.length_b   1.000
_cell.length_c   1.000
_cell.angle_alpha   90.00
_cell.angle_beta   90.00
_cell.angle_gamma   90.00
#
_symmetry.space_group_name_H-M   'P 1'
#
loop_
_entity.id
_entity.type
_entity.pdbx_description
1 polymer ?
#
loop_
_entity_poly.entity_id
_entity_poly.type
_entity_poly.pdbx_seq_one_letter_code
_entity_poly.pdbx_strand_id
1 'polypeptide(L)'
;IRLTGFLGSRERAELLASTSFGIHARPAEAFGIAVAEMAGAGCLPFVPNLGGPAEIVSDPDLRYRDESDAVEKIVALLGSPELQRSKRESLAIAMERFRPERFVESLLDEIGHFLEPAVPSERRNQLPEIAPPSR
;
A
#
# COMPACT_ATOMS: atom_id res chain seq x y z
N ILE A 1 26.76 5.06 13.32
CA ILE A 1 25.30 5.34 13.38
C ILE A 1 25.12 6.84 13.22
N ARG A 2 24.30 7.29 12.25
CA ARG A 2 23.95 8.71 12.05
C ARG A 2 22.50 8.91 12.51
N LEU A 3 22.28 9.87 13.39
CA LEU A 3 20.94 10.29 13.79
C LEU A 3 20.55 11.52 12.97
N THR A 4 19.43 11.44 12.25
CA THR A 4 18.96 12.53 11.36
C THR A 4 18.08 13.54 12.08
N GLY A 5 17.50 13.18 13.22
CA GLY A 5 16.47 13.97 13.87
C GLY A 5 15.18 14.02 13.06
N PHE A 6 14.38 15.06 13.27
CA PHE A 6 13.19 15.32 12.48
C PHE A 6 13.58 15.75 11.05
N LEU A 7 12.94 15.16 10.06
CA LEU A 7 13.11 15.51 8.65
C LEU A 7 11.77 15.97 8.08
N GLY A 8 11.77 17.04 7.29
CA GLY A 8 10.60 17.42 6.51
C GLY A 8 10.29 16.39 5.42
N SER A 9 9.10 16.48 4.82
CA SER A 9 8.64 15.52 3.80
C SER A 9 9.62 15.34 2.64
N ARG A 10 10.22 16.44 2.16
CA ARG A 10 11.20 16.43 1.07
C ARG A 10 12.50 15.73 1.47
N GLU A 11 13.09 16.13 2.59
CA GLU A 11 14.37 15.56 3.06
C GLU A 11 14.22 14.07 3.38
N ARG A 12 13.08 13.67 3.94
CA ARG A 12 12.74 12.28 4.17
C ARG A 12 12.64 11.51 2.85
N ALA A 13 11.97 12.05 1.84
CA ALA A 13 11.85 11.40 0.54
C ALA A 13 13.23 11.24 -0.14
N GLU A 14 14.08 12.27 -0.09
CA GLU A 14 15.45 12.22 -0.61
C GLU A 14 16.29 11.16 0.13
N LEU A 15 16.18 11.10 1.47
CA LEU A 15 16.84 10.08 2.26
C LEU A 15 16.40 8.67 1.85
N LEU A 16 15.09 8.43 1.78
CA LEU A 16 14.55 7.12 1.42
C LEU A 16 14.94 6.70 0.00
N ALA A 17 14.89 7.61 -0.97
CA ALA A 17 15.30 7.34 -2.35
C ALA A 17 16.80 6.99 -2.49
N SER A 18 17.65 7.49 -1.58
CA SER A 18 19.07 7.17 -1.54
C SER A 18 19.41 5.93 -0.69
N THR A 19 18.41 5.27 -0.10
CA THR A 19 18.60 4.17 0.85
C THR A 19 18.17 2.83 0.24
N SER A 20 19.06 1.84 0.28
CA SER A 20 18.77 0.51 -0.29
C SER A 20 17.90 -0.38 0.59
N PHE A 21 18.04 -0.28 1.91
CA PHE A 21 17.39 -1.17 2.88
C PHE A 21 16.85 -0.40 4.07
N GLY A 22 15.75 -0.89 4.63
CA GLY A 22 15.15 -0.35 5.85
C GLY A 22 14.85 -1.49 6.82
N ILE A 23 14.82 -1.19 8.11
CA ILE A 23 14.32 -2.11 9.11
C ILE A 23 13.22 -1.42 9.90
N HIS A 24 12.07 -2.06 9.96
CA HIS A 24 10.94 -1.65 10.76
C HIS A 24 10.81 -2.65 11.91
N ALA A 25 10.87 -2.18 13.15
CA ALA A 25 10.93 -3.04 14.34
C ALA A 25 9.70 -2.94 15.24
N ARG A 26 8.63 -2.29 14.79
CA ARG A 26 7.39 -2.18 15.58
C ARG A 26 6.48 -3.37 15.28
N PRO A 27 6.29 -4.31 16.22
CA PRO A 27 5.32 -5.37 16.04
C PRO A 27 3.89 -4.80 16.12
N ALA A 28 2.99 -5.43 15.37
CA ALA A 28 1.56 -5.14 15.35
C ALA A 28 1.21 -3.66 15.05
N GLU A 29 1.94 -3.02 14.13
CA GLU A 29 1.49 -1.74 13.60
C GLU A 29 0.22 -1.94 12.75
N ALA A 30 -0.76 -1.05 12.92
CA ALA A 30 -2.03 -1.14 12.21
C ALA A 30 -1.86 -1.03 10.69
N PHE A 31 -1.22 0.05 10.21
CA PHE A 31 -1.06 0.28 8.77
C PHE A 31 0.36 0.05 8.28
N GLY A 32 1.38 0.71 8.87
CA GLY A 32 2.74 0.63 8.33
C GLY A 32 3.06 1.74 7.34
N ILE A 33 2.62 2.99 7.57
CA ILE A 33 2.85 4.08 6.60
C ILE A 33 4.34 4.29 6.32
N ALA A 34 5.18 4.17 7.35
CA ALA A 34 6.63 4.26 7.17
C ALA A 34 7.17 3.13 6.27
N VAL A 35 6.57 1.94 6.34
CA VAL A 35 6.91 0.80 5.48
C VAL A 35 6.46 1.04 4.05
N ALA A 36 5.24 1.57 3.85
CA ALA A 36 4.76 1.95 2.53
C ALA A 36 5.64 3.03 1.90
N GLU A 37 6.09 4.02 2.66
CA GLU A 37 7.00 5.06 2.18
C GLU A 37 8.39 4.52 1.82
N MET A 38 8.95 3.63 2.64
CA MET A 38 10.20 2.93 2.31
C MET A 38 10.05 2.14 1.01
N ALA A 39 9.04 1.27 0.94
CA ALA A 39 8.79 0.43 -0.22
C ALA A 39 8.53 1.25 -1.50
N GLY A 40 7.72 2.31 -1.39
CA GLY A 40 7.41 3.22 -2.50
C GLY A 40 8.63 4.02 -2.99
N ALA A 41 9.62 4.27 -2.13
CA ALA A 41 10.89 4.88 -2.52
C ALA A 41 11.89 3.87 -3.15
N GLY A 42 11.51 2.60 -3.27
CA GLY A 42 12.36 1.53 -3.78
C GLY A 42 13.36 0.97 -2.76
N CYS A 43 13.23 1.36 -1.49
CA CYS A 43 13.94 0.74 -0.39
C CYS A 43 13.35 -0.67 -0.13
N LEU A 44 14.19 -1.63 0.29
CA LEU A 44 13.74 -2.97 0.69
C LEU A 44 13.57 -3.02 2.22
N PRO A 45 12.34 -2.85 2.75
CA PRO A 45 12.11 -2.89 4.18
C PRO A 45 12.02 -4.32 4.72
N PHE A 46 12.77 -4.61 5.78
CA PHE A 46 12.58 -5.78 6.62
C PHE A 46 11.55 -5.47 7.71
N VAL A 47 10.49 -6.26 7.80
CA VAL A 47 9.34 -6.00 8.70
C VAL A 47 8.97 -7.23 9.54
N PRO A 48 8.34 -7.08 10.71
CA PRO A 48 7.79 -8.22 11.43
C PRO A 48 6.70 -8.90 10.59
N ASN A 49 6.58 -10.23 10.69
CA ASN A 49 5.51 -10.99 10.02
C ASN A 49 4.15 -10.86 10.72
N LEU A 50 3.74 -9.62 11.06
CA LEU A 50 2.48 -9.31 11.75
C LEU A 50 2.03 -7.87 11.46
N GLY A 51 0.71 -7.68 11.31
CA GLY A 51 0.08 -6.36 11.14
C GLY A 51 0.22 -5.77 9.74
N GLY A 52 -0.14 -4.50 9.59
CA GLY A 52 -0.12 -3.78 8.32
C GLY A 52 1.22 -3.82 7.56
N PRO A 53 2.40 -3.73 8.22
CA PRO A 53 3.68 -3.92 7.55
C PRO A 53 3.81 -5.24 6.77
N ALA A 54 3.33 -6.35 7.32
CA ALA A 54 3.37 -7.65 6.66
C ALA A 54 2.37 -7.76 5.50
N GLU A 55 1.27 -7.00 5.55
CA GLU A 55 0.32 -6.88 4.44
C GLU A 55 0.92 -6.05 3.30
N ILE A 56 1.62 -4.96 3.60
CA ILE A 56 2.30 -4.11 2.61
C ILE A 56 3.41 -4.90 1.90
N VAL A 57 4.33 -5.48 2.68
CA VAL A 57 5.48 -6.22 2.17
C VAL A 57 5.06 -7.66 1.96
N SER A 58 4.55 -7.99 0.77
CA SER A 58 3.99 -9.32 0.49
C SER A 58 5.04 -10.45 0.48
N ASP A 59 6.32 -10.10 0.29
CA ASP A 59 7.42 -11.04 0.12
C ASP A 59 7.91 -11.62 1.47
N PRO A 60 7.92 -12.96 1.65
CA PRO A 60 8.34 -13.59 2.90
C PRO A 60 9.83 -13.41 3.22
N ASP A 61 10.68 -13.13 2.22
CA ASP A 61 12.12 -12.93 2.43
C ASP A 61 12.41 -11.55 3.05
N LEU A 62 11.43 -10.65 3.03
CA LEU A 62 11.49 -9.33 3.66
C LEU A 62 10.69 -9.27 4.98
N ARG A 63 10.12 -10.38 5.43
CA ARG A 63 9.43 -10.47 6.71
C ARG A 63 10.19 -11.33 7.67
N TYR A 64 10.27 -10.94 8.94
CA TYR A 64 10.95 -11.74 9.95
C TYR A 64 10.04 -12.10 11.12
N ARG A 65 10.29 -13.25 11.74
CA ARG A 65 9.57 -13.73 12.94
C ARG A 65 10.20 -13.24 14.24
N ASP A 66 11.52 -13.18 14.26
CA ASP A 66 12.35 -12.83 15.41
C ASP A 66 13.68 -12.22 14.93
N GLU A 67 14.55 -11.84 15.86
CA GLU A 67 15.82 -11.20 15.57
C GLU A 67 16.77 -12.11 14.76
N SER A 68 16.83 -13.41 15.08
CA SER A 68 17.69 -14.36 14.38
C SER A 68 17.25 -14.53 12.92
N ASP A 69 15.95 -14.68 12.68
CA ASP A 69 15.36 -14.75 11.34
C ASP A 69 15.58 -13.43 10.56
N ALA A 70 15.54 -12.27 11.24
CA ALA A 70 15.85 -10.99 10.64
C ALA A 70 17.32 -10.92 10.19
N VAL A 71 18.26 -11.31 11.05
CA VAL A 71 19.70 -11.33 10.73
C VAL A 71 19.98 -12.24 9.55
N GLU A 72 19.44 -13.46 9.54
CA GLU A 72 19.62 -14.41 8.44
C GLU A 72 19.19 -13.82 7.10
N LYS A 73 17.97 -13.26 7.05
CA LYS A 73 17.41 -12.67 5.83
C LYS A 73 18.17 -11.44 5.37
N ILE A 74 18.57 -10.57 6.29
CA ILE A 74 19.37 -9.38 5.99
C ILE A 74 20.71 -9.81 5.38
N VAL A 75 21.44 -10.74 6.01
CA VAL A 75 22.74 -11.20 5.52
C VAL A 75 22.63 -11.87 4.15
N ALA A 76 21.62 -12.73 3.95
CA ALA A 76 21.38 -13.38 2.68
C ALA A 76 21.13 -12.35 1.55
N LEU A 77 20.30 -11.34 1.82
CA LEU A 77 19.97 -10.31 0.83
C LEU A 77 21.15 -9.38 0.54
N LEU A 78 21.92 -8.98 1.56
CA LEU A 78 23.12 -8.16 1.39
C LEU A 78 24.18 -8.86 0.51
N GLY A 79 24.25 -10.19 0.56
CA GLY A 79 25.20 -10.99 -0.21
C GLY A 79 24.81 -11.25 -1.68
N SER A 80 23.60 -10.91 -2.13
CA SER A 80 23.13 -11.22 -3.48
C SER A 80 22.48 -10.02 -4.20
N PRO A 81 23.22 -9.33 -5.09
CA PRO A 81 22.69 -8.25 -5.92
C PRO A 81 21.51 -8.69 -6.82
N GLU A 82 21.53 -9.93 -7.30
CA GLU A 82 20.46 -10.52 -8.12
C GLU A 82 19.18 -10.65 -7.32
N LEU A 83 19.27 -11.14 -6.08
CA LEU A 83 18.14 -11.25 -5.18
C LEU A 83 17.60 -9.86 -4.84
N GLN A 84 18.47 -8.89 -4.52
CA GLN A 84 18.05 -7.50 -4.27
C GLN A 84 17.26 -6.90 -5.45
N ARG A 85 17.72 -7.12 -6.69
CA ARG A 85 17.03 -6.65 -7.90
C ARG A 85 15.65 -7.28 -8.02
N SER A 86 15.58 -8.61 -7.93
CA SER A 86 14.32 -9.35 -8.01
C SER A 86 13.31 -8.90 -6.95
N LYS A 87 13.75 -8.72 -5.70
CA LYS A 87 12.89 -8.22 -4.62
C LYS A 87 12.41 -6.80 -4.87
N ARG A 88 13.26 -5.93 -5.41
CA ARG A 88 12.89 -4.55 -5.73
C ARG A 88 11.84 -4.48 -6.83
N GLU A 89 11.96 -5.31 -7.87
CA GLU A 89 10.98 -5.41 -8.95
C GLU A 89 9.63 -5.91 -8.43
N SER A 90 9.63 -6.99 -7.64
CA SER A 90 8.39 -7.53 -7.05
C SER A 90 7.72 -6.51 -6.12
N LEU A 91 8.50 -5.82 -5.29
CA LEU A 91 8.00 -4.80 -4.38
C LEU A 91 7.40 -3.62 -5.14
N ALA A 92 8.07 -3.14 -6.20
CA ALA A 92 7.56 -2.04 -7.03
C ALA A 92 6.17 -2.37 -7.62
N ILE A 93 5.99 -3.59 -8.12
CA ILE A 93 4.68 -4.07 -8.62
C ILE A 93 3.64 -4.08 -7.49
N ALA A 94 4.02 -4.60 -6.31
CA ALA A 94 3.11 -4.64 -5.16
C ALA A 94 2.73 -3.25 -4.66
N MET A 95 3.59 -2.23 -4.87
CA MET A 95 3.34 -0.87 -4.43
C MET A 95 2.35 -0.09 -5.30
N GLU A 96 2.06 -0.55 -6.53
CA GLU A 96 1.05 0.09 -7.39
C GLU A 96 -0.35 0.13 -6.73
N ARG A 97 -0.69 -0.84 -5.87
CA ARG A 97 -1.98 -0.85 -5.16
C ARG A 97 -2.11 0.21 -4.07
N PHE A 98 -0.98 0.74 -3.59
CA PHE A 98 -0.95 1.73 -2.50
C PHE A 98 -0.75 3.15 -3.00
N ARG A 99 -0.87 3.37 -4.32
CA ARG A 99 -0.78 4.70 -4.89
C ARG A 99 -1.93 5.59 -4.41
N PRO A 100 -1.67 6.85 -4.03
CA PRO A 100 -2.72 7.78 -3.61
C PRO A 100 -3.84 7.93 -4.64
N GLU A 101 -3.50 7.91 -5.93
CA GLU A 101 -4.48 8.00 -7.01
C GLU A 101 -5.49 6.84 -6.97
N ARG A 102 -5.01 5.61 -6.76
CA ARG A 102 -5.84 4.40 -6.67
C ARG A 102 -6.75 4.45 -5.45
N PHE A 103 -6.24 4.96 -4.33
CA PHE A 103 -7.05 5.17 -3.14
C PHE A 103 -8.19 6.17 -3.39
N VAL A 104 -7.89 7.31 -4.03
CA VAL A 104 -8.90 8.32 -4.36
C VAL A 104 -9.95 7.76 -5.33
N GLU A 105 -9.51 7.07 -6.40
CA GLU A 105 -10.41 6.40 -7.35
C GLU A 105 -11.37 5.44 -6.63
N SER A 106 -10.83 4.49 -5.85
CA SER A 106 -11.65 3.50 -5.14
C SER A 106 -12.59 4.13 -4.11
N LEU A 107 -12.16 5.20 -3.44
CA LEU A 107 -13.00 5.93 -2.48
C LEU A 107 -14.16 6.66 -3.18
N LEU A 108 -13.90 7.30 -4.32
CA LEU A 108 -14.93 7.99 -5.09
C LEU A 108 -15.93 7.02 -5.69
N ASP A 109 -15.49 5.86 -6.15
CA ASP A 109 -16.36 4.78 -6.64
C ASP A 109 -17.31 4.30 -5.53
N GLU A 110 -16.78 4.05 -4.33
CA GLU A 110 -17.59 3.60 -3.18
C GLU A 110 -18.60 4.68 -2.74
N ILE A 111 -18.18 5.95 -2.72
CA ILE A 111 -19.10 7.07 -2.45
C ILE A 111 -20.18 7.15 -3.53
N GLY A 112 -19.82 6.97 -4.79
CA GLY A 112 -20.76 6.92 -5.91
C GLY A 112 -21.82 5.84 -5.71
N HIS A 113 -21.39 4.61 -5.38
CA HIS A 113 -22.28 3.50 -5.09
C HIS A 113 -23.21 3.77 -3.91
N PHE A 114 -22.69 4.39 -2.85
CA PHE A 114 -23.50 4.76 -1.69
C PHE A 114 -24.55 5.85 -2.00
N LEU A 115 -24.22 6.78 -2.90
CA LEU A 115 -25.09 7.90 -3.28
C LEU A 115 -26.08 7.57 -4.42
N GLU A 116 -25.86 6.49 -5.17
CA GLU A 116 -26.86 5.99 -6.11
C GLU A 116 -28.17 5.73 -5.35
N PRO A 117 -29.29 6.39 -5.70
CA PRO A 117 -30.54 6.17 -5.00
C PRO A 117 -30.87 4.69 -5.11
N ALA A 118 -31.09 4.02 -3.97
CA ALA A 118 -31.69 2.70 -3.93
C ALA A 118 -33.03 2.80 -4.65
N VAL A 119 -33.07 2.51 -5.95
CA VAL A 119 -34.29 2.53 -6.75
C VAL A 119 -35.17 1.43 -6.18
N PRO A 120 -36.25 1.74 -5.45
CA PRO A 120 -37.16 0.69 -5.02
C PRO A 120 -37.79 0.15 -6.29
N SER A 121 -37.73 -1.17 -6.48
CA SER A 121 -38.25 -1.89 -7.65
C SER A 121 -39.78 -1.82 -7.82
N GLU A 122 -40.45 -0.87 -7.19
CA GLU A 122 -41.92 -0.76 -7.14
C GLU A 122 -42.44 0.62 -7.56
N ARG A 123 -41.90 1.24 -8.61
CA ARG A 123 -42.60 2.37 -9.27
C ARG A 123 -42.45 2.40 -10.80
N ARG A 124 -42.27 1.26 -11.44
CA ARG A 124 -42.26 1.17 -12.92
C ARG A 124 -43.65 0.95 -13.55
N ASN A 125 -44.70 0.67 -12.75
CA ASN A 125 -46.04 0.33 -13.26
C ASN A 125 -47.16 1.34 -12.91
N GLN A 126 -46.87 2.61 -12.59
CA GLN A 126 -47.91 3.59 -12.25
C GLN A 126 -47.73 4.98 -12.92
N LEU A 127 -47.12 5.04 -14.11
CA LEU A 127 -47.26 6.25 -14.93
C LEU A 127 -48.59 6.16 -15.69
N PRO A 128 -49.52 7.13 -15.52
CA PRO A 128 -50.74 7.14 -16.32
C PRO A 128 -50.39 7.38 -17.78
N GLU A 129 -50.99 6.59 -18.66
CA GLU A 129 -50.90 6.72 -20.11
C GLU A 129 -51.42 8.11 -20.52
N ILE A 130 -50.53 8.96 -21.01
CA ILE A 130 -50.90 10.30 -21.47
C ILE A 130 -51.56 10.12 -22.83
N ALA A 131 -52.87 10.35 -22.90
CA ALA A 131 -53.62 10.25 -24.15
C ALA A 131 -53.06 11.22 -25.20
N PRO A 132 -52.93 10.80 -26.48
CA PRO A 132 -52.42 11.67 -27.52
C PRO A 132 -53.39 12.85 -27.77
N PRO A 133 -52.88 14.03 -28.14
CA PRO A 133 -53.70 15.21 -28.35
C PRO A 133 -54.69 15.00 -29.51
N SER A 134 -55.94 15.38 -29.27
CA SER A 134 -57.00 15.43 -30.28
C SER A 134 -56.68 16.47 -31.35
N ARG A 135 -56.91 16.08 -32.61
CA ARG A 135 -56.60 16.74 -33.89
C ARG A 135 -56.85 18.25 -33.96
#